data_AF-A0A967P1C6-F1
#
_entry.id   AF-A0A967P1C6-F1
#
_cell.length_a   1.000
_cell.length_b   1.000
_cell.length_c   1.000
_cell.angle_alpha   90.00
_cell.angle_beta   90.00
_cell.angle_gamma   90.00
#
_symmetry.space_group_name_H-M   'P 1'
#
loop_
_entity.id
_entity.type
_entity.pdbx_description
1 polymer ?
#
loop_
_entity_poly.entity_id
_entity_poly.type
_entity_poly.pdbx_seq_one_letter_code
_entity_poly.pdbx_strand_id
1 'polypeptide(L)' 'MELAISPEHKRALLNNLLDDPEVTQAIVFTATKRGADRLAKQLNAQGHACTPLHGNMRQNARDRAVDSLRKGKVRV' A
#
# COMPACT_ATOMS: atom_id res chain seq x y z
N MET A 1 -12.23 -10.53 15.71
CA MET A 1 -11.88 -9.43 14.80
C MET A 1 -11.69 -8.19 15.65
N GLU A 2 -10.45 -7.86 15.96
CA GLU A 2 -10.11 -6.69 16.78
C GLU A 2 -10.29 -5.43 15.92
N LEU A 3 -11.20 -4.54 16.32
CA LEU A 3 -11.46 -3.31 15.59
C LEU A 3 -10.35 -2.31 15.91
N ALA A 4 -9.66 -1.84 14.87
CA ALA A 4 -8.58 -0.88 15.00
C ALA A 4 -9.12 0.52 15.41
N ILE A 5 -8.98 0.86 16.69
CA ILE A 5 -9.58 2.07 17.28
C ILE A 5 -8.74 3.33 17.02
N SER A 6 -7.42 3.21 16.87
CA SER A 6 -6.50 4.33 16.62
C SER A 6 -5.76 4.21 15.27
N PRO A 7 -5.25 5.32 14.70
CA PRO A 7 -4.41 5.30 13.50
C PRO A 7 -3.16 4.43 13.65
N GLU A 8 -2.55 4.42 14.84
CA GLU A 8 -1.37 3.62 15.17
C GLU A 8 -1.73 2.13 15.17
N HIS A 9 -2.88 1.77 15.77
CA HIS A 9 -3.35 0.40 15.79
C HIS A 9 -3.69 -0.09 14.38
N LYS A 10 -4.30 0.77 13.53
CA LYS A 10 -4.54 0.48 12.11
C LYS A 10 -3.25 0.18 11.35
N ARG A 11 -2.17 0.93 11.61
CA ARG A 11 -0.86 0.69 10.99
C ARG A 11 -0.25 -0.64 11.44
N ALA A 12 -0.29 -0.93 12.73
CA ALA A 12 0.24 -2.19 13.26
C ALA A 12 -0.49 -3.39 12.67
N LEU A 13 -1.82 -3.35 12.61
CA LEU A 13 -2.63 -4.41 12.01
C LEU A 13 -2.37 -4.57 10.51
N LEU A 14 -2.24 -3.46 9.78
CA LEU A 14 -1.89 -3.51 8.35
C LEU A 14 -0.53 -4.19 8.14
N ASN A 15 0.48 -3.84 8.93
CA ASN A 15 1.80 -4.44 8.81
C ASN A 15 1.75 -5.94 9.09
N ASN A 16 1.09 -6.36 10.17
CA ASN A 16 0.91 -7.77 10.48
C ASN A 16 0.23 -8.54 9.34
N LEU A 17 -0.75 -7.94 8.67
CA LEU A 17 -1.40 -8.54 7.49
C LEU A 17 -0.48 -8.62 6.28
N LEU A 18 0.42 -7.64 6.08
CA LEU A 18 1.33 -7.61 4.94
C LEU A 18 2.60 -8.46 5.14
N ASP A 19 2.95 -8.76 6.40
CA ASP A 19 4.03 -9.68 6.78
C ASP A 19 3.62 -11.15 6.64
N ASP A 20 2.32 -11.44 6.56
CA ASP A 20 1.81 -12.79 6.32
C ASP A 20 2.25 -13.28 4.92
N PRO A 21 3.01 -14.39 4.84
CA PRO A 21 3.47 -14.92 3.55
C PRO A 21 2.33 -15.39 2.65
N GLU A 22 1.13 -15.68 3.18
CA GLU A 22 -0.04 -16.02 2.37
C GLU A 22 -0.60 -14.80 1.62
N VAL A 23 -0.33 -13.58 2.10
CA VAL A 23 -0.74 -12.32 1.45
C VAL A 23 0.27 -11.96 0.35
N THR A 24 0.18 -12.65 -0.78
CA THR A 24 1.14 -12.46 -1.89
C THR A 24 1.05 -11.09 -2.54
N GLN A 25 -0.16 -10.51 -2.65
CA GLN A 25 -0.41 -9.14 -3.12
C GLN A 25 -1.59 -8.50 -2.39
N ALA A 26 -1.59 -7.18 -2.25
CA ALA A 26 -2.66 -6.42 -1.61
C ALA A 26 -2.96 -5.11 -2.35
N ILE A 27 -4.18 -4.60 -2.18
CA ILE A 27 -4.56 -3.23 -2.56
C ILE A 27 -5.12 -2.56 -1.32
N VAL A 28 -4.49 -1.46 -0.89
CA VAL A 28 -4.89 -0.72 0.31
C VAL A 28 -5.51 0.62 -0.09
N PHE A 29 -6.78 0.82 0.26
CA PHE A 29 -7.47 2.07 0.01
C PHE A 29 -7.25 3.07 1.15
N THR A 30 -7.00 4.32 0.78
CA THR A 30 -6.92 5.44 1.73
C THR A 30 -7.84 6.57 1.28
N ALA A 31 -8.30 7.40 2.21
CA ALA A 31 -9.31 8.43 1.92
C ALA A 31 -8.78 9.59 1.05
N THR A 32 -7.47 9.79 0.93
CA THR A 32 -6.90 10.94 0.22
C THR A 32 -5.63 10.57 -0.54
N LYS A 33 -5.34 11.31 -1.62
CA LYS A 33 -4.09 11.17 -2.40
C LYS A 33 -2.83 11.28 -1.52
N ARG A 34 -2.82 12.23 -0.59
CA ARG A 34 -1.71 12.43 0.37
C ARG A 34 -1.60 11.26 1.35
N GLY A 35 -2.73 10.65 1.71
CA GLY A 35 -2.77 9.42 2.49
C GLY A 35 -2.10 8.26 1.77
N ALA A 36 -2.39 8.09 0.47
CA ALA A 36 -1.77 7.06 -0.37
C ALA A 36 -0.25 7.26 -0.46
N ASP A 37 0.22 8.48 -0.76
CA ASP A 37 1.64 8.80 -0.82
C ASP A 37 2.36 8.53 0.51
N ARG A 38 1.76 8.98 1.63
CA ARG A 38 2.34 8.80 2.96
C ARG A 38 2.41 7.32 3.35
N LEU A 39 1.34 6.57 3.10
CA LEU A 39 1.29 5.15 3.42
C LEU A 39 2.31 4.37 2.58
N ALA A 40 2.36 4.60 1.27
CA ALA A 40 3.33 3.95 0.40
C ALA A 40 4.77 4.24 0.86
N LYS A 41 5.09 5.49 1.24
CA LYS A 41 6.40 5.83 1.78
C LYS A 41 6.72 5.08 3.08
N GLN A 42 5.74 4.96 3.99
CA GLN A 42 5.92 4.22 5.24
C GLN A 42 6.14 2.72 5.01
N LEU A 43 5.32 2.10 4.16
CA LEU A 43 5.43 0.67 3.84
C LEU A 43 6.75 0.35 3.13
N ASN A 44 7.20 1.20 2.21
CA ASN A 44 8.52 1.07 1.59
C ASN A 44 9.65 1.18 2.62
N ALA A 45 9.55 2.09 3.60
CA ALA A 45 10.54 2.20 4.66
C ALA A 45 10.58 0.97 5.59
N GLN A 46 9.51 0.17 5.60
CA GLN A 46 9.39 -1.08 6.35
C GLN A 46 9.77 -2.31 5.50
N GLY A 47 10.16 -2.12 4.24
CA GLY A 47 10.62 -3.19 3.35
C GLY A 47 9.56 -3.78 2.43
N HIS A 48 8.30 -3.33 2.50
CA HIS A 48 7.28 -3.75 1.54
C HIS A 48 7.45 -3.00 0.22
N ALA A 49 7.59 -3.73 -0.89
CA ALA A 49 7.58 -3.14 -2.22
C ALA A 49 6.19 -2.57 -2.53
N CYS A 50 6.03 -1.25 -2.35
CA CYS A 50 4.74 -0.57 -2.42
C CYS A 50 4.73 0.63 -3.37
N THR A 51 3.62 0.88 -4.08
CA THR A 51 3.46 2.06 -4.93
C THR A 51 2.14 2.79 -4.69
N PRO A 52 2.12 4.15 -4.63
CA PRO A 52 0.87 4.87 -4.52
C PRO A 52 0.11 4.88 -5.86
N LEU A 53 -1.23 4.95 -5.79
CA LEU A 53 -2.10 5.11 -6.94
C LEU A 53 -3.19 6.15 -6.66
N HIS A 54 -3.18 7.28 -7.38
CA HIS A 54 -4.21 8.32 -7.23
C HIS A 54 -4.39 9.17 -8.49
N GLY A 55 -5.53 9.87 -8.61
CA GLY A 55 -5.92 10.61 -9.82
C GLY A 55 -4.97 11.74 -10.25
N ASN A 56 -4.17 12.29 -9.32
CA ASN A 56 -3.18 13.33 -9.64
C ASN A 56 -1.86 12.80 -10.22
N MET A 57 -1.68 11.48 -10.34
CA MET A 57 -0.48 10.93 -10.98
C MET A 57 -0.50 11.22 -12.48
N ARG A 58 0.70 11.40 -13.06
CA ARG A 58 0.82 11.37 -14.52
C ARG A 58 0.37 10.00 -15.04
N GLN A 59 -0.34 9.98 -16.16
CA GLN A 59 -0.91 8.74 -16.72
C GLN A 59 0.16 7.64 -16.88
N ASN A 60 1.33 7.98 -17.41
CA ASN A 60 2.44 7.04 -17.56
C ASN A 60 2.98 6.47 -16.23
N ALA A 61 2.86 7.20 -15.12
CA ALA A 61 3.25 6.72 -13.79
C ALA A 61 2.17 5.80 -13.21
N ARG A 62 0.89 6.13 -13.44
CA ARG A 62 -0.26 5.30 -13.09
C ARG A 62 -0.22 3.95 -13.81
N ASP A 63 0.03 3.94 -15.11
CA ASP A 63 0.13 2.70 -15.90
C ASP A 63 1.29 1.83 -15.41
N ARG A 64 2.46 2.44 -15.14
CA ARG A 64 3.61 1.74 -14.55
C ARG A 64 3.32 1.15 -13.18
N ALA A 65 2.56 1.84 -12.32
CA ALA A 65 2.18 1.34 -11.01
C ALA A 65 1.30 0.08 -11.14
N VAL A 66 0.27 0.14 -11.99
CA VAL A 66 -0.63 -1.00 -12.27
C VAL A 66 0.14 -2.17 -12.89
N ASP A 67 0.99 -1.91 -13.87
CA ASP A 67 1.81 -2.95 -14.52
C ASP A 67 2.80 -3.59 -13.54
N SER A 68 3.40 -2.80 -12.65
CA SER A 68 4.33 -3.31 -11.65
C SER A 68 3.63 -4.22 -10.66
N LEU A 69 2.39 -3.88 -10.26
CA LEU A 69 1.56 -4.73 -9.41
C LEU A 69 1.21 -6.03 -10.16
N ARG A 70 0.69 -5.94 -11.39
CA ARG A 70 0.35 -7.13 -12.20
C ARG A 70 1.53 -8.09 -12.41
N LYS A 71 2.75 -7.57 -12.50
CA LYS A 71 3.98 -8.33 -12.69
C LYS A 71 4.64 -8.78 -11.38
N GLY A 72 4.06 -8.47 -10.23
CA GLY A 72 4.62 -8.79 -8.90
C GLY A 72 5.90 -8.02 -8.54
N LYS A 73 6.25 -6.96 -9.30
CA LYS A 73 7.41 -6.10 -8.98
C LYS A 73 7.17 -5.23 -7.76
N VAL A 74 5.91 -4.85 -7.55
CA VAL A 74 5.41 -4.33 -6.28
C VAL A 74 4.35 -5.30 -5.77
N ARG A 75 4.27 -5.45 -4.46
CA ARG A 75 3.30 -6.34 -3.79
C ARG A 75 2.09 -5.59 -3.28
N VAL A 76 2.21 -4.29 -2.98
CA VAL A 76 1.18 -3.48 -2.31
C VAL A 76 0.94 -2.14 -3.02
#